data_AF-Q2GAP7-F1
#
_entry.id   AF-Q2GAP7-F1
#
_cell.length_a   1.000
_cell.length_b   1.000
_cell.length_c   1.000
_cell.angle_alpha   90.00
_cell.angle_beta   90.00
_cell.angle_gamma   90.00
#
_symmetry.space_group_name_H-M   'P 1'
#
loop_
_entity.id
_entity.type
_entity.pdbx_description
1 polymer ?
#
loop_
_entity_poly.entity_id
_entity_poly.type
_entity_poly.pdbx_seq_one_letter_code
_entity_poly.pdbx_strand_id
1 'polypeptide(L)'
;MTPVTRLPLAALAAAEFRKRQQRAREIVRNGGMRALQADKHLRPWLAVACLCGADLPELEEPLRVRRQDGNEGEARWLAADDICPRAHWVPVLASARDEAFNRWLADSQNAALAQVASGIQRIALHLRHDINGVHVPPYPGFAPPEKAAA
;
A
#
# COMPACT_ATOMS: atom_id res chain seq x y z
N MET A 1 -30.21 -8.93 -0.12
CA MET A 1 -29.03 -8.15 0.30
C MET A 1 -27.91 -9.14 0.61
N THR A 2 -26.94 -9.30 -0.28
CA THR A 2 -25.76 -10.14 -0.04
C THR A 2 -24.88 -9.45 1.00
N PRO A 3 -24.48 -10.13 2.09
CA PRO A 3 -23.60 -9.52 3.08
C PRO A 3 -22.27 -9.15 2.40
N VAL A 4 -21.86 -7.90 2.51
CA VAL A 4 -20.54 -7.44 2.06
C VAL A 4 -19.52 -8.09 2.97
N THR A 5 -18.97 -9.22 2.54
CA THR A 5 -17.88 -9.91 3.25
C THR A 5 -16.70 -8.94 3.30
N ARG A 6 -16.48 -8.30 4.46
CA ARG A 6 -15.32 -7.42 4.65
C ARG A 6 -14.08 -8.30 4.58
N LEU A 7 -13.39 -8.26 3.44
CA LEU A 7 -12.09 -8.92 3.32
C LEU A 7 -11.14 -8.37 4.42
N PRO A 8 -10.35 -9.26 5.06
CA PRO A 8 -9.26 -8.85 5.94
C PRO A 8 -8.32 -7.89 5.20
N LEU A 9 -7.73 -6.92 5.92
CA LEU A 9 -6.80 -5.94 5.34
C LEU A 9 -5.63 -6.60 4.60
N ALA A 10 -5.07 -7.66 5.19
CA ALA A 10 -4.04 -8.50 4.58
C ALA A 10 -4.45 -9.03 3.20
N ALA A 11 -5.68 -9.54 3.08
CA ALA A 11 -6.20 -10.07 1.82
C ALA A 11 -6.43 -8.97 0.77
N LEU A 12 -6.91 -7.79 1.19
CA LEU A 12 -7.06 -6.64 0.30
C LEU A 12 -5.71 -6.17 -0.25
N ALA A 13 -4.71 -6.01 0.61
CA ALA A 13 -3.39 -5.54 0.21
C ALA A 13 -2.68 -6.57 -0.69
N ALA A 14 -2.81 -7.87 -0.39
CA ALA A 14 -2.32 -8.95 -1.23
C ALA A 14 -2.97 -8.95 -2.63
N ALA A 15 -4.29 -8.77 -2.71
CA ALA A 15 -5.01 -8.70 -3.98
C ALA A 15 -4.57 -7.49 -4.82
N GLU A 16 -4.43 -6.32 -4.21
CA GLU A 16 -3.96 -5.11 -4.89
C GLU A 16 -2.52 -5.23 -5.39
N PHE A 17 -1.64 -5.89 -4.64
CA PHE A 17 -0.27 -6.22 -5.08
C PHE A 17 -0.30 -7.17 -6.28
N ARG A 18 -1.00 -8.31 -6.19
CA ARG A 18 -1.07 -9.31 -7.27
C ARG A 18 -1.64 -8.73 -8.56
N LYS A 19 -2.69 -7.91 -8.47
CA LYS A 19 -3.26 -7.19 -9.62
C LYS A 19 -2.23 -6.31 -10.33
N ARG A 20 -1.42 -5.58 -9.56
CA ARG A 20 -0.34 -4.73 -10.11
C ARG A 20 0.79 -5.56 -10.67
N GLN A 21 1.15 -6.66 -10.01
CA GLN A 21 2.17 -7.59 -10.50
C GLN A 21 1.77 -8.18 -11.86
N GLN A 22 0.52 -8.62 -12.01
CA GLN A 22 0.00 -9.11 -13.28
C GLN A 22 0.10 -8.02 -14.37
N ARG A 23 -0.40 -6.82 -14.09
CA ARG A 23 -0.32 -5.69 -15.05
C ARG A 23 1.12 -5.35 -15.42
N ALA A 24 2.04 -5.33 -14.45
CA ALA A 24 3.44 -5.06 -14.71
C ALA A 24 4.08 -6.14 -15.61
N ARG A 25 3.77 -7.42 -15.38
CA ARG A 25 4.21 -8.53 -16.24
C ARG A 25 3.69 -8.39 -17.67
N GLU A 26 2.43 -8.00 -17.85
CA GLU A 26 1.84 -7.76 -19.17
C GLU A 26 2.55 -6.60 -19.90
N ILE A 27 2.82 -5.49 -19.21
CA ILE A 27 3.54 -4.35 -19.79
C ILE A 27 4.97 -4.74 -20.19
N VAL A 28 5.67 -5.50 -19.35
CA VAL A 28 7.03 -5.99 -19.64
C VAL A 28 7.03 -6.90 -20.86
N ARG A 29 6.11 -7.87 -20.91
CA ARG A 29 5.96 -8.78 -22.06
C ARG A 29 5.70 -8.03 -23.36
N ASN A 30 4.94 -6.94 -23.29
CA ASN A 30 4.62 -6.10 -24.45
C ASN A 30 5.72 -5.09 -24.79
N GLY A 31 6.88 -5.12 -24.11
CA GLY A 31 8.01 -4.21 -24.36
C GLY A 31 7.80 -2.78 -23.86
N GLY A 32 6.72 -2.49 -23.13
CA GLY A 32 6.41 -1.16 -22.61
C GLY A 32 7.24 -0.78 -21.37
N MET A 33 7.92 -1.73 -20.75
CA MET A 33 8.72 -1.54 -19.54
C MET A 33 9.79 -2.63 -19.39
N ARG A 34 10.95 -2.31 -18.82
CA ARG A 34 11.96 -3.32 -18.48
C ARG A 34 11.61 -4.02 -17.15
N ALA A 35 12.02 -5.27 -16.99
CA ALA A 35 11.75 -6.04 -15.76
C ALA A 35 12.24 -5.32 -14.48
N LEU A 36 13.42 -4.71 -14.51
CA LEU A 36 13.96 -3.93 -13.38
C LEU A 36 13.11 -2.69 -13.03
N GLN A 37 12.45 -2.07 -14.03
CA GLN A 37 11.55 -0.95 -13.79
C GLN A 37 10.24 -1.45 -13.18
N ALA A 38 9.71 -2.57 -13.68
CA ALA A 38 8.52 -3.20 -13.13
C ALA A 38 8.70 -3.56 -11.64
N ASP A 39 9.84 -4.12 -11.28
CA ASP A 39 10.18 -4.40 -9.89
C ASP A 39 10.15 -3.14 -9.02
N LYS A 40 10.82 -2.06 -9.45
CA LYS A 40 10.77 -0.76 -8.76
C LYS A 40 9.35 -0.21 -8.58
N HIS A 41 8.48 -0.39 -9.57
CA HIS A 41 7.07 0.03 -9.48
C HIS A 41 6.25 -0.84 -8.51
N LEU A 42 6.66 -2.08 -8.28
CA LEU A 42 5.98 -3.02 -7.38
C LEU A 42 6.43 -2.92 -5.93
N ARG A 43 7.69 -2.52 -5.68
CA ARG A 43 8.26 -2.38 -4.31
C ARG A 43 7.35 -1.56 -3.35
N PRO A 44 6.78 -0.41 -3.73
CA PRO A 44 5.83 0.31 -2.87
C PRO A 44 4.64 -0.53 -2.42
N TRP A 45 4.07 -1.33 -3.33
CA TRP A 45 2.90 -2.15 -3.04
C TRP A 45 3.23 -3.40 -2.26
N LEU A 46 4.45 -3.94 -2.43
CA LEU A 46 4.95 -5.03 -1.61
C LEU A 46 5.17 -4.57 -0.15
N ALA A 47 5.72 -3.37 0.06
CA ALA A 47 5.86 -2.78 1.39
C ALA A 47 4.49 -2.54 2.07
N VAL A 48 3.52 -1.99 1.33
CA VAL A 48 2.14 -1.82 1.82
C VAL A 48 1.51 -3.16 2.20
N ALA A 49 1.69 -4.20 1.38
CA ALA A 49 1.20 -5.55 1.67
C ALA A 49 1.86 -6.12 2.94
N CYS A 50 3.17 -5.93 3.11
CA CYS A 50 3.91 -6.33 4.30
C CYS A 50 3.31 -5.74 5.58
N LEU A 51 3.13 -4.40 5.60
CA LEU A 51 2.58 -3.66 6.73
C LEU A 51 1.14 -4.04 7.05
N CYS A 52 0.35 -4.41 6.04
CA CYS A 52 -1.02 -4.85 6.19
C CYS A 52 -1.15 -6.32 6.65
N GLY A 53 -0.03 -7.02 6.89
CA GLY A 53 -0.04 -8.41 7.34
C GLY A 53 -0.28 -9.43 6.22
N ALA A 54 -0.04 -9.06 4.95
CA ALA A 54 -0.18 -9.99 3.84
C ALA A 54 0.80 -11.16 3.97
N ASP A 55 0.35 -12.33 3.51
CA ASP A 55 1.16 -13.53 3.35
C ASP A 55 1.42 -13.74 1.86
N LEU A 56 2.60 -13.32 1.42
CA LEU A 56 3.04 -13.33 0.03
C LEU A 56 4.41 -14.01 -0.05
N PRO A 57 4.68 -14.87 -1.05
CA PRO A 57 5.98 -15.49 -1.23
C PRO A 57 7.13 -14.47 -1.31
N GLU A 58 6.86 -13.30 -1.89
CA GLU A 58 7.83 -12.21 -2.00
C GLU A 58 8.23 -11.59 -0.65
N LEU A 59 7.48 -11.87 0.42
CA LEU A 59 7.74 -11.38 1.77
C LEU A 59 8.48 -12.41 2.65
N GLU A 60 8.60 -13.66 2.22
CA GLU A 60 9.20 -14.72 3.04
C GLU A 60 10.64 -14.38 3.45
N GLU A 61 11.48 -14.02 2.47
CA GLU A 61 12.88 -13.69 2.74
C GLU A 61 13.05 -12.39 3.54
N PRO A 62 12.42 -11.26 3.17
CA PRO A 62 12.46 -10.04 3.99
C PRO A 62 12.03 -10.25 5.44
N LEU A 63 10.96 -11.02 5.67
CA LEU A 63 10.47 -11.30 7.02
C LEU A 63 11.34 -12.28 7.77
N ARG A 64 11.90 -13.30 7.11
CA ARG A 64 12.82 -14.27 7.72
C ARG A 64 14.02 -13.57 8.35
N VAL A 65 14.60 -12.60 7.65
CA VAL A 65 15.74 -11.82 8.15
C VAL A 65 15.35 -11.01 9.39
N ARG A 66 14.18 -10.37 9.39
CA ARG A 66 13.76 -9.45 10.47
C ARG A 66 13.11 -10.11 11.67
N ARG A 67 12.57 -11.33 11.53
CA ARG A 67 11.98 -12.12 12.63
C ARG A 67 13.01 -12.62 13.64
N GLN A 68 14.30 -12.58 13.31
CA GLN A 68 15.36 -13.01 14.22
C GLN A 68 15.55 -12.03 15.40
N ASP A 69 15.08 -10.79 15.25
CA ASP A 69 15.47 -9.67 16.12
C ASP A 69 14.30 -9.05 16.92
N GLY A 70 13.04 -9.47 16.74
CA GLY A 70 11.90 -8.78 17.36
C GLY A 70 10.53 -9.44 17.22
N ASN A 71 9.47 -8.72 17.62
CA ASN A 71 8.09 -9.18 17.47
C ASN A 71 7.60 -9.07 16.02
N GLU A 72 6.56 -9.83 15.63
CA GLU A 72 6.08 -9.91 14.24
C GLU A 72 5.68 -8.53 13.65
N GLY A 73 5.15 -7.61 14.47
CA GLY A 73 4.77 -6.27 14.02
C GLY A 73 5.99 -5.41 13.68
N GLU A 74 7.00 -5.45 14.54
CA GLU A 74 8.28 -4.77 14.33
C GLU A 74 9.05 -5.36 13.14
N ALA A 75 9.11 -6.69 13.02
CA ALA A 75 9.73 -7.37 11.90
C ALA A 75 9.11 -6.96 10.56
N ARG A 76 7.78 -6.85 10.50
CA ARG A 76 7.06 -6.38 9.30
C ARG A 76 7.33 -4.91 8.99
N TRP A 77 7.44 -4.08 10.02
CA TRP A 77 7.74 -2.66 9.84
C TRP A 77 9.14 -2.46 9.27
N LEU A 78 10.15 -3.12 9.85
CA LEU A 78 11.53 -3.08 9.37
C LEU A 78 11.65 -3.68 7.96
N ALA A 79 11.03 -4.84 7.71
CA ALA A 79 11.05 -5.46 6.38
C ALA A 79 10.37 -4.57 5.33
N ALA A 80 9.26 -3.90 5.67
CA ALA A 80 8.61 -2.97 4.76
C ALA A 80 9.50 -1.78 4.40
N ASP A 81 10.25 -1.23 5.37
CA ASP A 81 11.17 -0.11 5.12
C ASP A 81 12.36 -0.53 4.23
N ASP A 82 12.90 -1.75 4.42
CA ASP A 82 13.91 -2.34 3.52
C ASP A 82 13.39 -2.53 2.09
N ILE A 83 12.15 -3.02 1.97
CA ILE A 83 11.49 -3.22 0.68
C ILE A 83 11.28 -1.87 0.00
N CYS A 84 10.73 -0.89 0.69
CA CYS A 84 10.50 0.44 0.15
C CYS A 84 10.39 1.42 1.33
N PRO A 85 11.26 2.43 1.44
CA PRO A 85 11.17 3.38 2.54
C PRO A 85 9.85 4.12 2.52
N ARG A 86 9.36 4.49 3.71
CA ARG A 86 8.06 5.19 3.87
C ARG A 86 7.85 6.37 2.93
N ALA A 87 8.89 7.20 2.76
CA ALA A 87 8.86 8.36 1.89
C ALA A 87 8.46 8.04 0.43
N HIS A 88 8.68 6.81 -0.02
CA HIS A 88 8.39 6.38 -1.39
C HIS A 88 7.01 5.70 -1.53
N TRP A 89 6.58 4.86 -0.59
CA TRP A 89 5.29 4.16 -0.75
C TRP A 89 4.07 5.00 -0.35
N VAL A 90 4.22 5.95 0.58
CA VAL A 90 3.12 6.81 1.01
C VAL A 90 2.52 7.64 -0.14
N PRO A 91 3.30 8.38 -0.95
CA PRO A 91 2.74 9.13 -2.07
C PRO A 91 2.08 8.21 -3.11
N VAL A 92 2.63 7.03 -3.36
CA VAL A 92 2.05 6.03 -4.28
C VAL A 92 0.68 5.55 -3.80
N LEU A 93 0.55 5.27 -2.49
CA LEU A 93 -0.72 4.87 -1.90
C LEU A 93 -1.76 6.01 -1.92
N ALA A 94 -1.33 7.25 -1.65
CA ALA A 94 -2.20 8.42 -1.72
C ALA A 94 -2.72 8.65 -3.14
N SER A 95 -1.84 8.65 -4.15
CA SER A 95 -2.26 8.80 -5.55
C SER A 95 -3.20 7.68 -5.99
N ALA A 96 -2.97 6.43 -5.56
CA ALA A 96 -3.85 5.32 -5.90
C ALA A 96 -5.22 5.40 -5.22
N ARG A 97 -5.28 5.91 -3.98
CA ARG A 97 -6.54 6.19 -3.29
C ARG A 97 -7.33 7.24 -4.06
N ASP A 98 -6.68 8.35 -4.41
CA ASP A 98 -7.32 9.47 -5.08
C ASP A 98 -7.77 9.08 -6.49
N GLU A 99 -6.96 8.31 -7.24
CA GLU A 99 -7.35 7.75 -8.54
C GLU A 99 -8.57 6.82 -8.42
N ALA A 100 -8.56 5.90 -7.45
CA ALA A 100 -9.66 4.97 -7.26
C ALA A 100 -10.97 5.70 -6.89
N PHE A 101 -10.87 6.73 -6.05
CA PHE A 101 -12.00 7.58 -5.70
C PHE A 101 -12.52 8.37 -6.90
N ASN A 102 -11.64 9.01 -7.67
CA ASN A 102 -12.02 9.77 -8.87
C ASN A 102 -12.69 8.87 -9.92
N ARG A 103 -12.18 7.64 -10.11
CA ARG A 103 -12.82 6.67 -11.00
C ARG A 103 -14.20 6.27 -10.54
N TRP A 104 -14.40 6.08 -9.24
CA TRP A 104 -15.73 5.83 -8.69
C TRP A 104 -16.65 7.05 -8.84
N LEU A 105 -16.16 8.28 -8.63
CA LEU A 105 -16.97 9.49 -8.86
C LEU A 105 -17.43 9.62 -10.32
N ALA A 106 -16.57 9.26 -11.28
CA ALA A 106 -16.89 9.29 -12.70
C ALA A 106 -17.98 8.28 -13.10
N ASP A 107 -18.11 7.17 -12.36
CA ASP A 107 -19.11 6.12 -12.60
C ASP A 107 -19.60 5.55 -11.25
N SER A 108 -20.39 6.36 -10.55
CA SER A 108 -20.77 6.12 -9.15
C SER A 108 -21.74 4.96 -8.96
N GLN A 109 -22.39 4.52 -10.04
CA GLN A 109 -23.27 3.34 -10.04
C GLN A 109 -22.50 2.02 -10.14
N ASN A 110 -21.21 2.08 -10.45
CA ASN A 110 -20.37 0.91 -10.61
C ASN A 110 -19.89 0.37 -9.26
N ALA A 111 -20.55 -0.69 -8.79
CA ALA A 111 -20.25 -1.34 -7.52
C ALA A 111 -18.79 -1.85 -7.44
N ALA A 112 -18.19 -2.25 -8.56
CA ALA A 112 -16.79 -2.71 -8.56
C ALA A 112 -15.81 -1.55 -8.31
N LEU A 113 -16.07 -0.36 -8.87
CA LEU A 113 -15.26 0.83 -8.61
C LEU A 113 -15.41 1.29 -7.16
N ALA A 114 -16.63 1.25 -6.61
CA ALA A 114 -16.89 1.55 -5.20
C ALA A 114 -16.10 0.60 -4.27
N GLN A 115 -16.08 -0.70 -4.58
CA GLN A 115 -15.33 -1.70 -3.80
C GLN A 115 -13.82 -1.45 -3.84
N VAL A 116 -13.26 -1.12 -5.00
CA VAL A 116 -11.82 -0.80 -5.13
C VAL A 116 -11.47 0.46 -4.35
N ALA A 117 -12.26 1.54 -4.51
CA ALA A 117 -12.04 2.79 -3.78
C ALA A 117 -12.11 2.57 -2.26
N SER A 118 -13.11 1.81 -1.78
CA SER A 118 -13.24 1.46 -0.37
C SER A 118 -12.07 0.60 0.13
N GLY A 119 -11.62 -0.38 -0.66
CA GLY A 119 -10.50 -1.24 -0.31
C GLY A 119 -9.20 -0.47 -0.12
N ILE A 120 -8.85 0.38 -1.08
CA ILE A 120 -7.63 1.22 -1.01
C ILE A 120 -7.74 2.25 0.13
N GLN A 121 -8.92 2.82 0.34
CA GLN A 121 -9.16 3.72 1.48
C GLN A 121 -8.94 3.03 2.83
N ARG A 122 -9.40 1.78 2.99
CA ARG A 122 -9.19 1.00 4.22
C ARG A 122 -7.71 0.73 4.47
N ILE A 123 -6.94 0.42 3.42
CA ILE A 123 -5.48 0.25 3.51
C ILE A 123 -4.82 1.57 3.94
N ALA A 124 -5.17 2.69 3.31
CA ALA A 124 -4.62 4.01 3.64
C ALA A 124 -4.92 4.42 5.09
N LEU A 125 -6.14 4.17 5.58
CA LEU A 125 -6.51 4.45 6.97
C LEU A 125 -5.77 3.58 7.97
N HIS A 126 -5.52 2.30 7.64
CA HIS A 126 -4.77 1.39 8.50
C HIS A 126 -3.32 1.87 8.68
N LEU A 127 -2.69 2.34 7.61
CA LEU A 127 -1.27 2.74 7.60
C LEU A 127 -1.02 4.21 8.01
N ARG A 128 -2.07 4.91 8.47
CA ARG A 128 -1.95 6.31 8.91
C ARG A 128 -1.19 6.45 10.24
N HIS A 129 -1.12 5.39 11.03
CA HIS A 129 -0.36 5.35 12.27
C HIS A 129 0.85 4.41 12.11
N ASP A 130 1.88 4.61 12.92
CA ASP A 130 2.93 3.62 13.07
C ASP A 130 2.48 2.45 13.98
N ILE A 131 3.41 1.53 14.24
CA ILE A 131 3.21 0.38 15.13
C ILE A 131 2.90 0.79 16.59
N ASN A 132 3.25 2.01 17.00
CA ASN A 132 2.99 2.55 18.34
C ASN A 132 1.68 3.34 18.41
N GLY A 133 0.91 3.41 17.31
CA GLY A 133 -0.33 4.17 17.23
C GLY A 133 -0.12 5.69 17.07
N VAL A 134 1.13 6.15 16.89
CA VAL A 134 1.42 7.55 16.64
C VAL A 134 0.97 7.88 15.23
N HIS A 135 0.19 8.95 15.09
CA HIS A 135 -0.17 9.45 13.76
C HIS A 135 1.10 9.91 13.05
N VAL A 136 1.46 9.22 11.97
CA VAL A 136 2.65 9.57 11.22
C VAL A 136 2.21 10.53 10.12
N PRO A 137 2.76 11.77 10.08
CA PRO A 137 2.37 12.75 9.09
C PRO A 137 2.44 12.15 7.69
N PRO A 138 1.39 12.31 6.87
CA PRO A 138 1.30 11.61 5.60
C PRO A 138 2.29 12.16 4.55
N TYR A 139 2.88 13.34 4.75
CA TYR A 139 3.70 13.98 3.73
C TYR A 139 4.85 14.80 4.34
N PRO A 140 6.12 14.59 3.94
CA PRO A 140 7.14 15.59 4.16
C PRO A 140 6.78 16.82 3.31
N GLY A 141 6.30 17.90 3.94
CA GLY A 141 6.04 19.16 3.24
C GLY A 141 4.79 19.94 3.66
N PHE A 142 3.89 19.41 4.50
CA PHE A 142 2.91 20.28 5.15
C PHE A 142 3.51 20.76 6.48
N ALA A 143 4.28 21.84 6.41
CA ALA A 143 4.46 22.67 7.59
C ALA A 143 3.05 23.18 7.96
N PRO A 144 2.46 22.82 9.12
CA PRO A 144 1.33 23.58 9.60
C PRO A 144 1.76 25.06 9.66
N PRO A 145 0.87 26.02 9.37
CA PRO A 145 1.16 27.42 9.64
C PRO A 145 1.25 27.59 11.17
N GLU A 146 2.38 27.19 11.76
CA GLU A 146 2.72 27.54 13.12
C GLU A 146 3.12 29.01 13.10
N LYS A 147 2.14 29.83 13.52
CA LYS A 147 2.33 31.12 14.16
C LYS A 147 3.19 32.11 13.38
N ALA A 148 2.60 32.70 12.33
CA ALA A 148 2.92 34.09 11.95
C ALA A 148 2.34 35.09 12.99
N ALA A 149 2.64 34.84 14.27
CA ALA A 149 2.31 35.71 15.39
C ALA A 149 3.49 35.66 16.36
N ALA A 150 4.55 36.38 16.00
CA ALA A 150 5.50 37.03 16.89
C ALA A 150 6.17 38.17 16.09
#